data_AF-A0A151RLX1-F1
#
_entry.id   AF-A0A151RLX1-F1
#
_cell.length_a   1.000
_cell.length_b   1.000
_cell.length_c   1.000
_cell.angle_alpha   90.00
_cell.angle_beta   90.00
_cell.angle_gamma   90.00
#
_symmetry.space_group_name_H-M   'P 1'
#
loop_
_entity.id
_entity.type
_entity.pdbx_description
1 polymer ?
#
loop_
_entity_poly.entity_id
_entity_poly.type
_entity_poly.pdbx_seq_one_letter_code
_entity_poly.pdbx_strand_id
1 'polypeptide(L)'
;INASDEIKDKHYMADKMIEVIKEVGEQNVVQIITDNAPICKGVGMIVEISFPKIFWTPCVVHTLNLALKNICATKKTERNEVAYAKCNWITQVFDDVSFVRNFMMSHSMRLVILITFHLLNCLL
;
A
#
# COMPACT_ATOMS: atom_id res chain seq x y z
N ILE A 1 -8.56 -7.92 27.04
CA ILE A 1 -8.68 -9.08 26.14
C ILE A 1 -7.56 -8.91 25.11
N ASN A 2 -6.44 -9.62 25.31
CA ASN A 2 -5.36 -9.64 24.32
C ASN A 2 -5.86 -10.47 23.14
N ALA A 3 -6.08 -9.81 22.00
CA ALA A 3 -6.36 -10.45 20.72
C ALA A 3 -5.05 -10.66 19.95
N SER A 4 -4.08 -11.31 20.60
CA SER A 4 -2.90 -11.86 19.94
C SER A 4 -3.09 -13.37 19.91
N ASP A 5 -2.94 -13.95 18.72
CA ASP A 5 -2.79 -15.40 18.44
C ASP A 5 -3.92 -16.09 17.66
N GLU A 6 -4.71 -15.35 16.88
CA GLU A 6 -5.17 -15.93 15.60
C GLU A 6 -3.99 -15.87 14.64
N ILE A 7 -3.29 -17.00 14.53
CA ILE A 7 -2.37 -17.26 13.42
C ILE A 7 -3.20 -17.08 12.15
N LYS A 8 -3.05 -15.93 11.48
CA LYS A 8 -3.64 -15.68 10.17
C LYS A 8 -3.12 -16.75 9.23
N ASP A 9 -3.88 -17.81 9.05
CA ASP A 9 -3.57 -18.90 8.14
C ASP A 9 -3.81 -18.39 6.71
N LYS A 10 -2.87 -18.70 5.80
CA LYS A 10 -3.04 -18.43 4.37
C LYS A 10 -4.30 -19.10 3.83
N HIS A 11 -4.72 -20.22 4.41
CA HIS A 11 -5.96 -20.91 4.03
C HIS A 11 -7.19 -20.10 4.40
N TYR A 12 -7.26 -19.60 5.64
CA TYR A 12 -8.35 -18.73 6.07
C TYR A 12 -8.48 -17.47 5.19
N MET A 13 -7.35 -16.81 4.88
CA MET A 13 -7.35 -15.64 4.01
C MET A 13 -7.77 -15.98 2.56
N ALA A 14 -7.34 -17.13 2.04
CA ALA A 14 -7.75 -17.59 0.72
C ALA A 14 -9.24 -17.93 0.66
N ASP A 15 -9.78 -18.59 1.68
CA ASP A 15 -11.21 -18.90 1.77
C ASP A 15 -12.05 -17.63 1.72
N LYS A 16 -11.63 -16.57 2.44
CA LYS A 16 -12.30 -15.27 2.37
C LYS A 16 -12.20 -14.60 1.00
N MET A 17 -11.08 -14.71 0.30
CA MET A 17 -11.00 -14.21 -1.08
C MET A 17 -11.89 -15.01 -2.03
N ILE A 18 -11.93 -16.33 -1.88
CA ILE A 18 -12.78 -17.21 -2.69
C ILE A 18 -14.27 -16.89 -2.47
N GLU A 19 -14.70 -16.66 -1.22
CA GLU A 19 -16.07 -16.22 -0.91
C GLU A 19 -16.43 -14.93 -1.66
N VAL A 20 -15.56 -13.92 -1.62
CA VAL A 20 -15.77 -12.64 -2.32
C VAL A 20 -15.80 -12.81 -3.84
N ILE A 21 -14.91 -13.61 -4.41
CA ILE A 21 -14.91 -13.89 -5.87
C ILE A 21 -16.22 -14.55 -6.30
N LYS A 22 -16.73 -15.49 -5.50
CA LYS A 22 -18.02 -16.16 -5.76
C LYS A 22 -19.19 -15.20 -5.66
N GLU A 23 -19.18 -14.31 -4.67
CA GLU A 23 -20.21 -13.27 -4.50
C GLU A 23 -20.24 -12.29 -5.68
N VAL A 24 -19.07 -11.82 -6.13
CA VAL A 24 -18.93 -10.94 -7.30
C VAL A 24 -19.19 -11.68 -8.61
N GLY A 25 -18.96 -12.99 -8.63
CA GLY A 25 -18.96 -13.85 -9.81
C GLY A 25 -17.58 -13.89 -10.47
N GLU A 26 -17.03 -15.09 -10.67
CA GLU A 26 -15.68 -15.31 -11.23
C GLU A 26 -15.48 -14.57 -12.57
N GLN A 27 -16.50 -14.57 -13.43
CA GLN A 27 -16.45 -13.89 -14.74
C GLN A 27 -16.28 -12.36 -14.64
N ASN A 28 -16.54 -11.77 -13.48
CA ASN A 28 -16.44 -10.33 -13.23
C ASN A 28 -15.12 -9.94 -12.56
N VAL A 29 -14.26 -10.91 -12.24
CA VAL A 29 -12.97 -10.69 -11.60
C VAL A 29 -11.86 -11.06 -12.57
N VAL A 30 -10.92 -10.15 -12.76
CA VAL A 30 -9.76 -10.35 -13.65
C VAL A 30 -8.47 -10.47 -12.83
N GLN A 31 -8.36 -9.72 -11.73
CA GLN A 31 -7.13 -9.60 -10.96
C GLN A 31 -7.41 -9.46 -9.47
N ILE A 32 -6.53 -10.04 -8.67
CA ILE A 32 -6.44 -9.78 -7.23
C ILE A 32 -5.11 -9.14 -6.91
N ILE A 33 -5.17 -8.03 -6.17
CA ILE A 33 -4.00 -7.28 -5.73
C ILE A 33 -3.94 -7.30 -4.21
N THR A 34 -2.88 -7.86 -3.65
CA THR A 34 -2.66 -7.91 -2.19
C THR A 34 -1.29 -7.35 -1.83
N ASP A 35 -0.98 -7.19 -0.54
CA ASP A 35 0.35 -6.75 -0.14
C ASP A 35 1.46 -7.75 -0.56
N ASN A 36 2.71 -7.32 -0.46
CA ASN A 36 3.87 -8.13 -0.83
C ASN A 36 4.34 -9.06 0.31
N ALA A 37 3.52 -9.30 1.34
CA ALA A 37 3.91 -10.18 2.43
C ALA A 37 3.94 -11.65 1.96
N PRO A 38 4.81 -12.51 2.55
CA PRO A 38 4.89 -13.92 2.17
C PRO A 38 3.56 -14.68 2.26
N ILE A 39 2.73 -14.34 3.25
CA ILE A 39 1.39 -14.92 3.42
C ILE A 39 0.49 -14.62 2.22
N CYS A 40 0.51 -13.38 1.73
CA CYS A 40 -0.29 -12.90 0.60
C CYS A 40 0.11 -13.56 -0.71
N LYS A 41 1.40 -13.90 -0.89
CA LYS A 41 1.84 -14.75 -2.00
C LYS A 41 1.20 -16.14 -1.93
N GLY A 42 1.16 -16.73 -0.75
CA GLY A 42 0.50 -18.02 -0.51
C GLY A 42 -0.99 -18.00 -0.86
N VAL A 43 -1.69 -16.95 -0.44
CA VAL A 43 -3.09 -16.71 -0.75
C VAL A 43 -3.33 -16.55 -2.25
N GLY A 44 -2.51 -15.72 -2.91
CA GLY A 44 -2.57 -15.51 -4.36
C GLY A 44 -2.45 -16.81 -5.15
N MET A 45 -1.48 -17.65 -4.79
CA MET A 45 -1.30 -18.96 -5.43
C MET A 45 -2.53 -19.88 -5.27
N ILE A 46 -3.17 -19.88 -4.10
CA ILE A 46 -4.39 -20.68 -3.87
C ILE A 46 -5.54 -20.19 -4.77
N VAL A 47 -5.68 -18.86 -4.92
CA VAL A 47 -6.70 -18.26 -5.78
C VAL A 47 -6.44 -18.57 -7.25
N GLU A 48 -5.21 -18.42 -7.74
CA GLU A 48 -4.87 -18.70 -9.14
C GLU A 48 -5.11 -20.18 -9.51
N ILE A 49 -4.89 -21.11 -8.57
CA ILE A 49 -5.24 -22.53 -8.74
C ILE A 49 -6.75 -22.73 -8.78
N SER A 50 -7.50 -22.03 -7.92
CA SER A 50 -8.95 -22.16 -7.81
C SER A 50 -9.69 -21.54 -9.00
N PHE A 51 -9.13 -20.47 -9.58
CA PHE A 51 -9.72 -19.68 -10.65
C PHE A 51 -8.66 -19.34 -11.71
N PRO A 52 -8.38 -20.23 -12.67
CA PRO A 52 -7.26 -20.08 -13.62
C PRO A 52 -7.31 -18.85 -14.53
N LYS A 53 -8.46 -18.14 -14.59
CA LYS A 53 -8.63 -16.90 -15.37
C LYS A 53 -8.31 -15.63 -14.56
N ILE A 54 -8.17 -15.75 -13.25
CA ILE A 54 -7.86 -14.65 -12.33
C ILE A 54 -6.36 -14.73 -12.01
N PHE A 55 -5.65 -13.63 -12.20
CA PHE A 55 -4.23 -13.54 -11.83
C PHE A 55 -4.03 -12.75 -10.54
N TRP A 56 -2.99 -13.13 -9.80
CA TRP A 56 -2.58 -12.45 -8.59
C TRP A 56 -1.33 -11.60 -8.83
N THR A 57 -1.29 -10.41 -8.24
CA THR A 57 -0.08 -9.58 -8.25
C THR A 57 0.13 -8.87 -6.91
N PRO A 58 1.39 -8.65 -6.49
CA PRO A 58 1.67 -7.82 -5.32
C PRO A 58 1.34 -6.34 -5.60
N CYS A 59 0.94 -5.64 -4.55
CA CYS A 59 0.56 -4.23 -4.61
C CYS A 59 1.78 -3.34 -4.86
N VAL A 60 1.81 -2.70 -6.04
CA VAL A 60 2.86 -1.76 -6.42
C VAL A 60 2.94 -0.58 -5.46
N VAL A 61 1.79 -0.07 -5.00
CA VAL A 61 1.72 1.05 -4.03
C VAL A 61 2.39 0.66 -2.71
N HIS A 62 2.18 -0.56 -2.24
CA HIS A 62 2.82 -1.05 -1.02
C HIS A 62 4.33 -1.17 -1.19
N THR A 63 4.78 -1.74 -2.32
CA THR A 63 6.21 -1.84 -2.65
C THR A 63 6.88 -0.46 -2.73
N LEU A 64 6.23 0.50 -3.39
CA LEU A 64 6.73 1.86 -3.49
C LEU A 64 6.84 2.51 -2.10
N ASN A 65 5.83 2.35 -1.25
CA ASN A 65 5.84 2.86 0.11
C ASN A 65 7.01 2.29 0.93
N LEU A 66 7.31 0.99 0.81
CA LEU A 66 8.47 0.39 1.49
C LEU A 66 9.80 0.93 0.94
N ALA A 67 9.92 1.06 -0.38
CA ALA A 67 11.11 1.62 -1.01
C ALA A 67 11.36 3.07 -0.55
N LEU A 68 10.32 3.91 -0.55
CA LEU A 68 10.40 5.29 -0.07
C LEU A 68 10.79 5.37 1.40
N LYS A 69 10.19 4.55 2.28
CA LYS A 69 10.58 4.48 3.70
C LYS A 69 12.06 4.16 3.88
N ASN A 70 12.59 3.21 3.10
CA ASN A 70 14.00 2.85 3.16
C ASN A 70 14.90 4.00 2.68
N ILE A 71 14.53 4.68 1.60
CA ILE A 71 15.26 5.86 1.10
C ILE A 71 15.27 6.97 2.16
N CYS A 72 14.12 7.33 2.71
CA CYS A 72 14.00 8.39 3.71
C CYS A 72 14.70 8.06 5.05
N ALA A 73 14.81 6.77 5.41
CA ALA A 73 15.52 6.35 6.62
C ALA A 73 17.05 6.25 6.45
N THR A 74 17.55 6.31 5.21
CA THR A 74 18.97 6.12 4.91
C THR A 74 19.79 7.35 5.28
N LYS A 75 20.90 7.14 5.99
CA LYS A 75 21.88 8.21 6.29
C LYS A 75 22.99 8.25 5.23
N LYS A 76 23.55 9.44 4.99
CA LYS A 76 24.74 9.60 4.14
C LYS A 76 25.93 8.89 4.78
N THR A 77 26.61 8.06 3.99
CA THR A 77 27.86 7.37 4.33
C THR A 77 28.79 7.40 3.11
N GLU A 78 30.07 7.10 3.29
CA GLU A 78 31.02 6.99 2.16
C GLU A 78 30.60 5.91 1.14
N ARG A 79 29.96 4.82 1.61
CA ARG A 79 29.58 3.67 0.75
C ARG A 79 28.38 3.94 -0.15
N ASN A 80 27.55 4.93 0.18
CA ASN A 80 26.32 5.24 -0.55
C ASN A 80 26.29 6.68 -1.08
N GLU A 81 27.42 7.39 -1.10
CA GLU A 81 27.47 8.82 -1.42
C GLU A 81 26.82 9.15 -2.77
N VAL A 82 27.13 8.37 -3.82
CA VAL A 82 26.56 8.57 -5.17
C VAL A 82 25.05 8.34 -5.18
N ALA A 83 24.57 7.27 -4.53
CA ALA A 83 23.16 6.94 -4.47
C ALA A 83 22.39 7.96 -3.61
N TYR A 84 22.95 8.36 -2.48
CA TYR A 84 22.40 9.36 -1.59
C TYR A 84 22.27 10.71 -2.31
N ALA A 85 23.31 11.16 -3.02
CA ALA A 85 23.26 12.41 -3.79
C ALA A 85 22.13 12.40 -4.84
N LYS A 86 21.86 11.24 -5.47
CA LYS A 86 20.77 11.10 -6.47
C LYS A 86 19.38 11.00 -5.86
N CYS A 87 19.24 10.44 -4.66
CA CYS A 87 17.94 10.12 -4.05
C CYS A 87 17.53 11.06 -2.92
N ASN A 88 18.43 11.90 -2.39
CA ASN A 88 18.16 12.75 -1.22
C ASN A 88 17.00 13.74 -1.43
N TRP A 89 16.73 14.16 -2.67
CA TRP A 89 15.58 15.02 -2.98
C TRP A 89 14.24 14.36 -2.61
N ILE A 90 14.15 13.02 -2.64
CA ILE A 90 12.94 12.27 -2.25
C ILE A 90 12.65 12.49 -0.77
N THR A 91 13.68 12.47 0.08
CA THR A 91 13.56 12.76 1.51
C THR A 91 13.08 14.19 1.74
N GLN A 92 13.63 15.16 0.99
CA GLN A 92 13.20 16.56 1.08
C GLN A 92 11.72 16.73 0.72
N VAL A 93 11.28 16.14 -0.40
CA VAL A 93 9.86 16.15 -0.80
C VAL A 93 8.97 15.47 0.25
N PHE A 94 9.44 14.37 0.84
CA PHE A 94 8.70 13.68 1.90
C PHE A 94 8.54 14.56 3.16
N ASP A 95 9.58 15.30 3.54
CA ASP A 95 9.54 16.24 4.66
C ASP A 95 8.58 17.40 4.36
N ASP A 96 8.61 17.96 3.14
CA ASP A 96 7.69 19.01 2.70
C ASP A 96 6.22 18.53 2.74
N VAL A 97 5.95 17.34 2.21
CA VAL A 97 4.61 16.72 2.25
C VAL A 97 4.16 16.50 3.70
N SER A 98 5.07 16.04 4.56
CA SER A 98 4.80 15.85 6.00
C SER A 98 4.49 17.18 6.69
N PHE A 99 5.23 18.23 6.37
CA PHE A 99 4.99 19.58 6.87
C PHE A 99 3.60 20.09 6.44
N VAL A 100 3.28 20.02 5.15
CA VAL A 100 1.98 20.44 4.61
C VAL A 100 0.85 19.66 5.27
N ARG A 101 0.99 18.33 5.38
CA ARG A 101 0.01 17.48 6.07
C ARG A 101 -0.18 17.92 7.52
N ASN A 102 0.90 18.12 8.28
CA ASN A 102 0.81 18.52 9.67
C ASN A 102 0.19 19.91 9.82
N PHE A 103 0.51 20.84 8.92
CA PHE A 103 -0.13 22.16 8.86
C PHE A 103 -1.64 22.02 8.63
N MET A 104 -2.06 21.28 7.60
CA MET A 104 -3.48 21.04 7.31
C MET A 104 -4.21 20.40 8.48
N MET A 105 -3.62 19.39 9.12
CA MET A 105 -4.26 18.64 10.21
C MET A 105 -4.33 19.41 11.53
N SER A 106 -3.38 20.32 11.78
CA SER A 106 -3.35 21.16 12.99
C SER A 106 -4.13 22.48 12.84
N HIS A 107 -4.51 22.85 11.62
CA HIS A 107 -5.26 24.08 11.39
C HIS A 107 -6.69 24.01 11.96
N SER A 108 -7.14 25.10 12.57
CA SER A 108 -8.52 25.29 13.07
C SER A 108 -9.61 25.01 12.03
N MET A 109 -9.33 25.26 10.74
CA MET A 109 -10.25 25.09 9.62
C MET A 109 -9.91 23.85 8.76
N ARG A 110 -9.23 22.84 9.32
CA ARG A 110 -8.82 21.62 8.60
C ARG A 110 -9.91 20.98 7.73
N LEU A 111 -11.17 21.02 8.19
CA LEU A 111 -12.32 20.47 7.46
C LEU A 111 -12.56 21.22 6.13
N VAL A 112 -12.51 22.55 6.15
CA VAL A 112 -12.70 23.38 4.95
C VAL A 112 -11.55 23.17 3.97
N ILE A 113 -10.32 23.09 4.49
CA ILE A 113 -9.13 22.85 3.67
C ILE A 113 -9.24 21.47 2.98
N LEU A 114 -9.53 20.40 3.73
CA LEU A 114 -9.66 19.05 3.18
C LEU A 114 -10.77 18.94 2.13
N ILE A 115 -11.93 19.56 2.37
CA ILE A 115 -13.05 19.56 1.41
C ILE A 115 -12.66 20.31 0.13
N THR A 116 -12.00 21.46 0.25
CA THR A 116 -11.54 22.24 -0.91
C THR A 116 -10.56 21.44 -1.77
N PHE A 117 -9.60 20.76 -1.16
CA PHE A 117 -8.63 19.91 -1.87
C PHE A 117 -9.30 18.69 -2.53
N HIS A 118 -10.27 18.06 -1.87
CA HIS A 118 -10.98 16.92 -2.44
C HIS A 118 -11.83 17.33 -3.65
N LEU A 119 -12.50 18.48 -3.58
CA LEU A 119 -13.29 19.03 -4.68
C LEU A 119 -12.42 19.43 -5.88
N LEU A 120 -11.22 19.96 -5.67
CA LEU A 120 -10.28 20.30 -6.74
C LEU A 120 -9.81 19.06 -7.53
N ASN A 121 -9.62 17.92 -6.86
CA ASN A 121 -9.23 16.66 -7.51
C ASN A 121 -10.39 15.93 -8.21
N CYS A 122 -11.66 16.27 -7.92
CA CYS A 122 -12.81 15.77 -8.68
C CYS A 122 -13.15 16.63 -9.90
N LEU A 123 -12.51 17.78 -10.07
CA LEU A 123 -12.74 18.72 -11.18
C LEU A 123 -11.66 18.66 -12.28
N LEU A 124 -10.69 17.75 -12.14
CA LEU A 124 -9.69 17.37 -13.15
C LEU A 124 -9.90 15.89 -13.52
#